data_AF-A0A1G1KWB4-F1
#
_entry.id   AF-A0A1G1KWB4-F1
#
_cell.length_a   1.000
_cell.length_b   1.000
_cell.length_c   1.000
_cell.angle_alpha   90.00
_cell.angle_beta   90.00
_cell.angle_gamma   90.00
#
_symmetry.space_group_name_H-M   'P 1'
#
loop_
_entity.id
_entity.type
_entity.pdbx_description
1 polymer ?
#
loop_
_entity_poly.entity_id
_entity_poly.type
_entity_poly.pdbx_seq_one_letter_code
_entity_poly.pdbx_strand_id
1 'polypeptide(L)'
;MTIKRYEGGFKEVKRVNVIPTRDGEELHFTKVEVGGKIRGDIRYFTEREGEMSPGRRGILIPENPKEFQESVEKLIKSLSEK
;
A
#
# COMPACT_ATOMS: atom_id res chain seq x y z
N MET A 1 -0.25 9.84 -17.84
CA MET A 1 -0.21 9.21 -16.49
C MET A 1 -1.65 9.01 -16.06
N THR A 2 -2.12 7.77 -15.97
CA THR A 2 -3.54 7.47 -15.67
C THR A 2 -3.76 7.61 -14.17
N ILE A 3 -4.60 8.56 -13.76
CA ILE A 3 -4.93 8.80 -12.36
C ILE A 3 -6.15 7.95 -12.02
N LYS A 4 -5.96 6.83 -11.30
CA LYS A 4 -7.08 6.06 -10.75
C LYS A 4 -7.55 6.71 -9.44
N ARG A 5 -8.86 6.97 -9.35
CA ARG A 5 -9.53 7.44 -8.12
C ARG A 5 -10.28 6.27 -7.51
N TYR A 6 -10.12 6.07 -6.22
CA TYR A 6 -10.77 5.00 -5.47
C TYR A 6 -11.77 5.56 -4.46
N GLU A 7 -12.73 4.73 -4.06
CA GLU A 7 -13.69 5.08 -3.01
C GLU A 7 -12.95 5.53 -1.73
N GLY A 8 -13.43 6.61 -1.10
CA GLY A 8 -12.80 7.22 0.09
C GLY A 8 -11.84 8.39 -0.19
N GLY A 9 -11.78 8.89 -1.43
CA GLY A 9 -11.03 10.10 -1.77
C GLY A 9 -9.53 9.89 -1.97
N PHE A 10 -9.10 8.63 -2.14
CA PHE A 10 -7.72 8.28 -2.47
C PHE A 10 -7.50 8.42 -3.98
N LYS A 11 -6.48 9.18 -4.34
CA LYS A 11 -6.05 9.36 -5.73
C LYS A 11 -4.65 8.81 -5.89
N GLU A 12 -4.49 7.78 -6.73
CA GLU A 12 -3.16 7.22 -7.00
C GLU A 12 -2.32 8.25 -7.76
N VAL A 13 -1.13 8.54 -7.21
CA VAL A 13 -0.16 9.46 -7.82
C VAL A 13 0.95 8.66 -8.48
N LYS A 14 1.49 7.64 -7.79
CA LYS A 14 2.51 6.75 -8.33
C LYS A 14 2.49 5.39 -7.65
N ARG A 15 2.44 4.32 -8.43
CA ARG A 15 2.78 2.98 -7.95
C ARG A 15 4.29 2.85 -7.81
N VAL A 16 4.75 2.52 -6.60
CA VAL A 16 6.17 2.35 -6.28
C VAL A 16 6.58 0.89 -6.44
N ASN A 17 5.77 -0.03 -5.92
CA ASN A 17 6.01 -1.47 -6.03
C ASN A 17 4.70 -2.26 -5.93
N VAL A 18 4.73 -3.51 -6.37
CA VAL A 18 3.66 -4.50 -6.19
C VAL A 18 4.28 -5.84 -5.80
N ILE A 19 3.71 -6.51 -4.81
CA ILE A 19 4.12 -7.84 -4.40
C ILE A 19 2.92 -8.78 -4.52
N PRO A 20 3.01 -9.89 -5.28
CA PRO A 20 1.96 -10.91 -5.27
C PRO A 20 1.93 -11.59 -3.90
N THR A 21 0.73 -11.87 -3.42
CA THR A 21 0.50 -12.55 -2.13
C THR A 21 -0.31 -13.83 -2.36
N ARG A 22 -1.07 -14.29 -1.36
CA ARG A 22 -1.86 -15.52 -1.46
C ARG A 22 -3.15 -15.25 -2.24
N ASP A 23 -3.76 -16.30 -2.76
CA ASP A 23 -5.12 -16.28 -3.31
C ASP A 23 -5.34 -15.25 -4.43
N GLY A 24 -4.30 -14.98 -5.24
CA GLY A 24 -4.36 -14.03 -6.35
C GLY A 24 -4.40 -12.55 -5.92
N GLU A 25 -4.17 -12.26 -4.64
CA GLU A 25 -4.13 -10.89 -4.14
C GLU A 25 -2.76 -10.24 -4.34
N GLU A 26 -2.74 -8.93 -4.51
CA GLU A 26 -1.51 -8.15 -4.62
C GLU A 26 -1.40 -7.13 -3.48
N LEU A 27 -0.21 -6.96 -2.92
CA LEU A 27 0.10 -5.87 -2.01
C LEU A 27 0.77 -4.72 -2.78
N HIS A 28 0.07 -3.61 -2.90
CA HIS A 28 0.53 -2.43 -3.64
C HIS A 28 1.16 -1.43 -2.69
N PHE A 29 2.30 -0.87 -3.09
CA PHE A 29 3.00 0.21 -2.40
C PHE A 29 2.89 1.45 -3.28
N THR A 30 2.06 2.41 -2.88
CA THR A 30 1.70 3.55 -3.73
C THR A 30 1.91 4.87 -3.01
N LYS A 31 2.21 5.92 -3.78
CA LYS A 31 2.00 7.31 -3.36
C LYS A 31 0.58 7.70 -3.75
N VAL A 32 -0.17 8.20 -2.79
CA VAL A 32 -1.55 8.65 -2.95
C VAL A 32 -1.70 10.10 -2.52
N GLU A 33 -2.69 10.79 -3.08
CA GLU A 33 -3.16 12.09 -2.61
C GLU A 33 -4.48 11.88 -1.86
N VAL A 34 -4.55 12.33 -0.61
CA VAL A 34 -5.75 12.27 0.24
C VAL A 34 -5.89 13.60 0.97
N GLY A 35 -7.03 14.27 0.79
CA GLY A 35 -7.27 15.59 1.41
C GLY A 35 -6.22 16.65 1.01
N GLY A 36 -5.74 16.61 -0.24
CA GLY A 36 -4.72 17.52 -0.76
C GLY A 36 -3.29 17.24 -0.26
N LYS A 37 -3.07 16.18 0.52
CA LYS A 37 -1.74 15.79 1.01
C LYS A 37 -1.25 14.52 0.32
N ILE A 38 0.03 14.51 -0.05
CA ILE A 38 0.70 13.30 -0.55
C ILE A 38 1.07 12.40 0.63
N ARG A 39 0.67 11.13 0.58
CA ARG A 39 0.99 10.10 1.56
C ARG A 39 1.44 8.81 0.87
N GLY A 40 2.12 7.94 1.61
CA GLY A 40 2.31 6.55 1.20
C GLY A 40 1.11 5.70 1.63
N ASP A 41 0.71 4.74 0.81
CA ASP A 41 -0.33 3.75 1.09
C ASP A 41 0.22 2.35 0.74
N ILE A 42 0.03 1.40 1.66
CA ILE A 42 0.32 -0.02 1.45
C ILE A 42 -1.01 -0.76 1.59
N ARG A 43 -1.50 -1.39 0.52
CA ARG A 43 -2.87 -1.92 0.48
C ARG A 43 -3.00 -3.18 -0.35
N TYR A 44 -3.86 -4.09 0.10
CA TYR A 44 -4.24 -5.27 -0.66
C TYR A 44 -5.18 -4.91 -1.80
N PHE A 45 -4.91 -5.45 -2.96
CA PHE A 45 -5.74 -5.40 -4.15
C PHE A 45 -6.22 -6.81 -4.44
N THR A 46 -7.48 -6.90 -4.85
CA THR A 46 -8.13 -8.14 -5.30
C THR A 46 -8.65 -7.94 -6.70
N GLU A 47 -8.63 -8.99 -7.51
CA GLU A 47 -9.26 -8.95 -8.83
C GLU A 47 -10.78 -8.82 -8.70
N ARG A 48 -11.36 -7.90 -9.48
CA ARG A 48 -12.81 -7.75 -9.68
C ARG A 48 -13.04 -7.44 -11.15
N GLU A 49 -13.85 -8.26 -11.81
CA GLU A 49 -14.19 -8.09 -13.23
C GLU A 49 -12.96 -8.01 -14.16
N GLY A 50 -11.89 -8.76 -13.87
CA GLY A 50 -10.65 -8.75 -14.65
C GLY A 50 -9.68 -7.61 -14.30
N GLU A 51 -10.03 -6.74 -13.34
CA GLU A 51 -9.18 -5.63 -12.90
C GLU A 51 -8.82 -5.70 -11.42
N MET A 52 -7.55 -5.46 -11.11
CA MET A 52 -7.09 -5.30 -9.72
C MET A 52 -7.65 -4.01 -9.12
N SER A 53 -8.42 -4.17 -8.05
CA SER A 53 -9.09 -3.08 -7.32
C SER A 53 -8.64 -3.06 -5.86
N PRO A 54 -8.46 -1.88 -5.24
CA PRO A 54 -8.05 -1.80 -3.85
C PRO A 54 -9.15 -2.33 -2.92
N GLY A 55 -8.73 -3.15 -1.97
CA GLY A 55 -9.57 -3.61 -0.87
C GLY A 55 -9.61 -2.62 0.31
N ARG A 56 -10.32 -3.02 1.36
CA ARG A 56 -10.34 -2.31 2.65
C ARG A 56 -9.12 -2.57 3.52
N ARG A 57 -8.35 -3.64 3.22
CA ARG A 57 -7.18 -4.04 4.00
C ARG A 57 -5.95 -3.29 3.51
N GLY A 58 -5.44 -2.38 4.34
CA GLY A 58 -4.25 -1.59 4.04
C GLY A 58 -3.98 -0.58 5.14
N ILE A 59 -2.86 0.12 5.01
CA ILE A 59 -2.44 1.18 5.92
C ILE A 59 -1.93 2.38 5.12
N LEU A 60 -2.22 3.58 5.61
CA LEU A 60 -1.44 4.75 5.25
C LEU A 60 -0.13 4.72 6.05
N ILE A 61 0.98 5.10 5.41
CA ILE A 61 2.25 5.26 6.11
C ILE A 61 2.05 6.31 7.23
N PRO A 62 2.45 6.02 8.48
CA PRO A 62 2.36 6.96 9.58
C PRO A 62 3.10 8.28 9.33
N GLU A 63 2.80 9.28 10.14
CA GLU A 63 3.40 10.62 10.03
C GLU A 63 4.91 10.66 10.32
N ASN A 64 5.44 9.62 10.97
CA ASN A 64 6.87 9.40 11.15
C ASN A 64 7.36 8.21 10.30
N PRO A 65 7.69 8.41 9.00
CA PRO A 65 8.12 7.33 8.12
C PRO A 65 9.39 6.62 8.58
N LYS A 66 10.30 7.32 9.25
CA LYS A 66 11.58 6.76 9.69
C LYS A 66 11.37 5.71 10.78
N GLU A 67 10.58 6.03 11.79
CA GLU A 67 10.26 5.09 12.87
C GLU A 67 9.45 3.89 12.36
N PHE A 68 8.52 4.11 11.42
CA PHE A 68 7.80 3.04 10.75
C PHE A 68 8.76 2.10 10.01
N GLN A 69 9.69 2.64 9.22
CA GLN A 69 10.71 1.86 8.52
C GLN A 69 11.56 1.04 9.50
N GLU A 70 12.13 1.67 10.52
CA GLU A 70 12.96 0.98 11.53
C GLU A 70 12.18 -0.13 12.25
N SER A 71 10.88 0.06 12.49
CA SER A 71 10.02 -0.94 13.13
C SER A 71 9.73 -2.12 12.22
N VAL A 72 9.49 -1.88 10.93
CA VAL A 72 9.33 -2.95 9.92
C VAL A 72 10.62 -3.74 9.78
N GLU A 73 11.78 -3.07 9.73
CA GLU A 73 13.09 -3.73 9.68
C GLU A 73 13.34 -4.60 10.91
N LYS A 74 13.03 -4.11 12.12
CA LYS A 74 13.11 -4.89 13.37
C LYS A 74 12.21 -6.14 13.32
N LEU A 75 10.97 -6.01 12.84
CA LEU A 75 10.06 -7.14 12.69
C LEU A 75 10.60 -8.19 11.71
N ILE A 76 11.12 -7.76 10.55
CA ILE A 76 11.71 -8.68 9.57
C ILE A 76 12.91 -9.42 10.19
N LYS A 77 13.76 -8.70 10.92
CA LYS A 77 14.91 -9.29 11.61
C LYS A 77 14.48 -10.32 12.64
N SER A 78 13.47 -10.03 13.47
CA SER A 78 12.99 -10.96 14.50
C SER A 78 12.38 -12.24 13.92
N LEU A 79 11.90 -12.23 12.67
CA LEU A 79 11.44 -13.44 11.98
C LEU A 79 12.58 -14.36 11.52
N SER A 80 13.80 -13.83 11.44
CA SER A 80 15.00 -14.57 11.02
C SER A 80 15.79 -15.17 12.19
N GLU A 81 15.54 -14.67 13.40
CA GLU A 81 16.12 -15.17 14.64
C GLU A 81 15.29 -16.38 15.09
N LYS A 82 15.85 -17.59 14.96
CA LYS A 82 15.24 -18.85 15.42
C LYS A 82 15.28 -18.99 16.94
#